data_AF-A0A2E7PKN7-F1
#
_entry.id   AF-A0A2E7PKN7-F1
#
_cell.length_a   1.000
_cell.length_b   1.000
_cell.length_c   1.000
_cell.angle_alpha   90.00
_cell.angle_beta   90.00
_cell.angle_gamma   90.00
#
_symmetry.space_group_name_H-M   'P 1'
#
loop_
_entity.id
_entity.type
_entity.pdbx_description
1 polymer ?
#
loop_
_entity_poly.entity_id
_entity_poly.type
_entity_poly.pdbx_seq_one_letter_code
_entity_poly.pdbx_strand_id
1 'polypeptide(L)'
;MFLYQTISEHREKGMTFDAIAEWLNEKRYLTARGKRFKGAHVHSILKKRIAKEELLNREYPPIWSNFSMEVVDKTILMSDFGFRS
;
A
#
# COMPACT_ATOMS: atom_id res chain seq x y z
N MET A 1 -2.01 -9.68 9.52
CA MET A 1 -1.19 -9.57 8.30
C MET A 1 -0.42 -10.88 8.10
N PHE A 2 -1.11 -11.94 7.65
CA PHE A 2 -0.63 -13.31 7.81
C PHE A 2 0.67 -13.63 7.06
N LEU A 3 0.72 -13.38 5.74
CA LEU A 3 1.89 -13.70 4.91
C LEU A 3 3.18 -13.00 5.36
N TYR A 4 3.13 -11.70 5.66
CA TYR A 4 4.31 -10.97 6.10
C TYR A 4 4.85 -11.52 7.42
N GLN A 5 3.98 -11.70 8.42
CA GLN A 5 4.37 -12.20 9.73
C GLN A 5 5.00 -13.59 9.63
N THR A 6 4.35 -14.51 8.90
CA THR A 6 4.91 -15.85 8.67
C THR A 6 6.27 -15.79 7.96
N ILE A 7 6.42 -14.95 6.92
CA ILE A 7 7.70 -14.79 6.22
C ILE A 7 8.78 -14.25 7.16
N SER A 8 8.47 -13.24 7.98
CA SER A 8 9.41 -12.66 8.95
C SER A 8 9.86 -13.68 9.98
N GLU A 9 8.93 -14.44 10.57
CA GLU A 9 9.25 -15.50 11.55
C GLU A 9 10.15 -16.58 10.94
N HIS A 10 9.94 -16.97 9.68
CA HIS A 10 10.80 -17.94 9.01
C HIS A 10 12.18 -17.34 8.66
N ARG A 11 12.26 -16.03 8.38
CA ARG A 11 13.52 -15.33 8.17
C ARG A 11 14.35 -15.20 9.44
N GLU A 12 13.72 -14.94 10.58
CA GLU A 12 14.37 -14.93 11.89
C GLU A 12 14.96 -16.31 12.24
N LYS A 13 14.30 -17.39 11.80
CA LYS A 13 14.80 -18.78 11.91
C LYS A 13 15.90 -19.12 10.90
N GLY A 14 16.35 -18.17 10.07
CA GLY A 14 17.44 -18.35 9.12
C GLY A 14 17.06 -18.99 7.78
N MET A 15 15.77 -19.17 7.48
CA MET A 15 15.35 -19.80 6.22
C MET A 15 15.60 -18.87 5.02
N THR A 16 16.01 -19.45 3.89
CA THR A 16 16.18 -18.72 2.62
C THR A 16 14.83 -18.36 2.01
N PHE A 17 14.79 -17.38 1.11
CA PHE A 17 13.55 -16.98 0.44
C PHE A 17 12.92 -18.12 -0.37
N ASP A 18 13.74 -18.97 -0.98
CA ASP A 18 13.26 -20.13 -1.73
C ASP A 18 12.68 -21.21 -0.81
N ALA A 19 13.34 -21.51 0.32
CA ALA A 19 12.80 -22.44 1.32
C ALA A 19 11.46 -21.97 1.90
N ILE A 20 11.31 -20.65 2.12
CA ILE A 20 10.04 -20.07 2.57
C ILE A 20 8.97 -20.19 1.48
N ALA A 21 9.34 -19.96 0.21
CA ALA A 21 8.41 -20.12 -0.90
C ALA A 21 7.95 -21.57 -1.06
N GLU A 22 8.85 -22.54 -0.87
CA GLU A 22 8.52 -23.98 -0.83
C GLU A 22 7.56 -24.30 0.31
N TRP A 23 7.86 -23.86 1.53
CA TRP A 23 6.97 -24.06 2.69
C TRP A 23 5.56 -23.49 2.45
N LEU A 24 5.47 -22.28 1.86
CA LEU A 24 4.18 -21.68 1.51
C LEU A 24 3.42 -22.51 0.46
N ASN A 25 4.13 -23.06 -0.53
CA ASN A 25 3.54 -23.92 -1.55
C ASN A 25 3.10 -25.28 -1.00
N GLU A 26 3.85 -25.86 -0.06
CA GLU A 26 3.50 -27.11 0.63
C GLU A 26 2.22 -26.95 1.45
N LYS A 27 2.08 -25.81 2.13
CA LYS A 27 0.85 -25.41 2.82
C LYS A 27 -0.29 -24.99 1.87
N ARG A 28 -0.11 -25.17 0.56
CA ARG A 28 -1.09 -24.88 -0.51
C ARG A 28 -1.51 -23.41 -0.59
N TYR A 29 -0.69 -22.48 -0.08
CA TYR A 29 -0.93 -21.06 -0.30
C TYR A 29 -0.64 -20.69 -1.76
N LEU A 30 -1.52 -19.88 -2.33
CA LEU A 30 -1.34 -19.29 -3.65
C LEU A 30 -1.08 -17.79 -3.51
N THR A 31 -0.33 -17.25 -4.45
CA THR A 31 -0.23 -15.79 -4.62
C THR A 31 -1.61 -15.20 -4.92
N ALA A 32 -1.77 -13.89 -4.76
CA ALA A 32 -3.02 -13.20 -5.08
C ALA A 32 -3.52 -13.42 -6.53
N ARG A 33 -2.62 -13.80 -7.45
CA ARG A 33 -2.94 -14.15 -8.85
C ARG A 33 -3.13 -15.65 -9.09
N GLY A 34 -3.25 -16.46 -8.04
CA GLY A 34 -3.45 -17.91 -8.13
C GLY A 34 -2.22 -18.70 -8.57
N LYS A 35 -1.01 -18.12 -8.54
CA LYS A 35 0.25 -18.79 -8.91
C LYS A 35 0.99 -19.30 -7.68
N ARG A 36 1.89 -20.29 -7.87
CA ARG A 36 2.82 -20.76 -6.83
C ARG A 36 3.79 -19.65 -6.41
N PHE A 37 4.21 -19.71 -5.15
CA PHE A 37 5.25 -18.84 -4.61
C PHE A 37 6.63 -19.18 -5.18
N LYS A 38 7.45 -18.16 -5.34
CA LYS A 38 8.88 -18.21 -5.70
C LYS A 38 9.63 -17.33 -4.70
N GLY A 39 10.94 -17.53 -4.49
CA GLY A 39 11.72 -16.68 -3.58
C GLY A 39 11.63 -15.19 -3.91
N ALA A 40 11.55 -14.83 -5.19
CA ALA A 40 11.33 -13.46 -5.64
C ALA A 40 10.01 -12.85 -5.11
N HIS A 41 8.95 -13.65 -4.99
CA HIS A 41 7.68 -13.19 -4.40
C HIS A 41 7.86 -12.90 -2.91
N VAL A 42 8.51 -13.81 -2.17
CA VAL A 42 8.79 -13.66 -0.72
C VAL A 42 9.61 -12.41 -0.47
N HIS A 43 10.71 -12.23 -1.20
CA HIS A 43 11.56 -11.05 -1.12
C HIS A 43 10.78 -9.76 -1.42
N SER A 44 9.94 -9.77 -2.47
CA SER A 44 9.12 -8.61 -2.82
C SER A 44 8.09 -8.24 -1.75
N ILE A 45 7.48 -9.23 -1.10
CA ILE A 45 6.52 -9.00 -0.01
C ILE A 45 7.21 -8.30 1.17
N LEU A 46 8.38 -8.81 1.58
CA LEU A 46 9.17 -8.23 2.66
C LEU A 46 9.57 -6.79 2.33
N LYS A 47 10.18 -6.57 1.16
CA LYS A 47 10.64 -5.24 0.72
C LYS A 47 9.49 -4.23 0.65
N LYS A 48 8.35 -4.61 0.07
CA LYS A 48 7.18 -3.74 -0.04
C LYS A 48 6.58 -3.39 1.32
N ARG A 49 6.66 -4.32 2.29
CA ARG A 49 6.17 -4.03 3.64
C ARG A 49 7.08 -3.03 4.35
N ILE A 50 8.39 -3.22 4.30
CA ILE A 50 9.36 -2.28 4.87
C ILE A 50 9.16 -0.88 4.27
N ALA A 51 9.11 -0.76 2.95
CA ALA A 51 8.89 0.53 2.28
C ALA A 51 7.55 1.18 2.68
N LYS A 52 6.49 0.38 2.89
CA LYS A 52 5.21 0.90 3.37
C LYS A 52 5.31 1.42 4.82
N GLU A 53 6.04 0.73 5.69
CA GLU A 53 6.24 1.16 7.07
C GLU A 53 7.11 2.42 7.13
N GLU A 54 8.17 2.51 6.32
CA GLU A 54 8.97 3.74 6.16
C GLU A 54 8.12 4.92 5.70
N LEU A 55 7.22 4.73 4.72
CA LEU A 55 6.33 5.78 4.23
C LEU A 55 5.30 6.22 5.29
N LEU A 56 4.79 5.29 6.10
CA LEU A 56 3.83 5.59 7.15
C LEU A 56 4.47 6.30 8.35
N ASN A 57 5.71 5.94 8.67
CA ASN A 57 6.48 6.54 9.76
C ASN A 57 7.20 7.82 9.33
N ARG A 58 7.12 8.20 8.05
CA ARG A 58 7.74 9.42 7.55
C ARG A 58 6.95 10.63 8.02
N GLU A 59 7.56 11.43 8.88
CA GLU A 59 7.05 12.76 9.20
C GLU A 59 7.25 13.67 7.99
N TYR A 60 6.15 14.16 7.44
CA TYR A 60 6.18 15.28 6.50
C TYR A 60 5.92 16.55 7.29
N PRO A 61 6.90 17.46 7.42
CA PRO A 61 6.61 18.76 8.01
C PRO A 61 5.53 19.42 7.15
N PRO A 62 4.50 20.02 7.76
CA PRO A 62 3.47 20.74 7.03
C PRO A 62 4.10 21.97 6.38
N ILE A 63 4.51 21.84 5.12
CA ILE A 63 4.96 22.96 4.28
C ILE A 63 3.72 23.54 3.63
N TRP A 64 3.25 24.68 4.13
CA TRP A 64 2.21 25.46 3.48
C TRP A 64 2.87 26.28 2.37
N SER A 65 2.66 25.88 1.11
CA SER A 65 3.15 26.62 -0.07
C SER A 65 2.01 27.46 -0.66
N ASN A 66 2.33 28.64 -1.19
CA ASN A 66 1.42 29.67 -1.73
C ASN A 66 0.15 29.09 -2.40
N PHE A 67 -0.93 28.89 -1.64
CA PHE A 67 -2.21 28.40 -2.14
C PHE A 67 -3.22 29.53 -2.07
N SER A 68 -3.93 29.76 -3.17
CA SER A 68 -5.11 30.62 -3.20
C SER A 68 -6.35 29.74 -3.10
N MET A 69 -7.33 30.19 -2.31
CA MET A 69 -8.65 29.58 -2.25
C MET A 69 -9.64 30.61 -2.74
N GLU A 70 -10.23 30.36 -3.91
CA GLU A 70 -11.32 31.18 -4.43
C GLU A 70 -12.65 30.58 -3.97
N VAL A 71 -13.44 31.37 -3.26
CA VAL A 71 -14.79 30.99 -2.83
C VAL A 71 -15.76 31.60 -3.83
N VAL A 72 -16.41 30.74 -4.62
CA VAL A 72 -17.48 31.16 -5.53
C VAL A 72 -18.82 30.84 -4.90
N ASP A 73 -19.63 31.87 -4.69
CA ASP A 73 -21.02 31.68 -4.30
C ASP A 73 -21.81 31.16 -5.51
N LYS A 74 -22.35 29.94 -5.39
CA LYS A 74 -23.10 29.29 -6.47
C LYS A 74 -24.44 29.98 -6.77
N THR A 75 -24.96 30.80 -5.87
CA THR A 75 -26.19 31.59 -6.12
C THR A 75 -25.97 32.62 -7.23
N ILE A 76 -24.76 33.18 -7.34
CA ILE A 76 -24.36 34.12 -8.39
C ILE A 76 -24.32 33.42 -9.76
N LEU A 77 -23.82 32.18 -9.81
CA LEU A 77 -23.84 31.38 -11.03
C LEU A 77 -25.28 31.04 -11.45
N MET A 78 -26.15 30.71 -10.50
CA MET A 78 -27.53 30.31 -10.77
C MET A 78 -28.41 31.50 -11.22
N SER A 79 -28.10 32.73 -10.83
CA SER A 79 -28.78 33.94 -11.32
C SER A 79 -28.51 34.23 -12.80
N ASP A 80 -27.32 33.90 -13.32
CA ASP A 80 -26.98 34.09 -14.74
C ASP A 80 -27.62 33.03 -15.66
N PHE A 81 -27.96 31.84 -15.13
CA PHE A 81 -28.67 30.80 -15.88
C PHE A 81 -30.20 30.98 -15.91
N GLY A 82 -30.73 32.09 -15.40
CA GLY A 82 -32.13 32.48 -15.61
C GLY A 82 -33.18 31.62 -14.91
N PHE A 83 -32.78 30.73 -13.99
CA PHE A 83 -33.74 29.99 -13.16
C PHE A 83 -34.26 30.88 -12.02
N ARG A 84 -35.13 31.84 -12.36
CA ARG A 84 -36.03 32.46 -11.37
C ARG A 84 -37.16 31.47 -11.08
N SER A 85 -37.21 31.00 -9.85
CA SER A 85 -38.38 30.34 -9.25
C SER A 85 -39.60 31.25 -9.24
#